data_AF-A0A948BDQ0-F1
#
_entry.id   AF-A0A948BDQ0-F1
#
_cell.length_a   1.000
_cell.length_b   1.000
_cell.length_c   1.000
_cell.angle_alpha   90.00
_cell.angle_beta   90.00
_cell.angle_gamma   90.00
#
_symmetry.space_group_name_H-M   'P 1'
#
loop_
_entity.id
_entity.type
_entity.pdbx_description
1 polymer ?
#
loop_
_entity_poly.entity_id
_entity_poly.type
_entity_poly.pdbx_seq_one_letter_code
_entity_poly.pdbx_strand_id
1 'polypeptide(L)'
;MTQQDVLNISLQDWEQTFDAITDFVSVLDREFRILKVNRALAEFLKTTPEKLIGRHCYEIMHGRTSNWDGCPHERMLIEKRPVTLEVDDPYIGVPLLVTASPIFNDNGDLIGSVHVATDVSFLKTMQNNLTIRNRQMEALNNLSRQAIRNHRLSEVIPVALAGIEKACSPDLTLFYLKKGQWLELHGVLPENSENLNEKKLVGECLCGLAAEEGTPVFSNDIHQDGRCTLSECKDAGMRSFAALPLVLDGSIIGVIGMASRAERDFSVERPFLEILTATVSVVCQNSFLIEKLEEQSGLLEDKVSERTEELEKRNSELERLNRLFVDRELRMLSQGKNQGAGAEGERRER
;
A
#
# COMPACT_ATOMS: atom_id res chain seq x y z
N MET A 1 -43.92 40.45 36.78
CA MET A 1 -43.68 39.00 36.84
C MET A 1 -43.75 38.57 38.29
N THR A 2 -44.55 37.56 38.59
CA THR A 2 -44.60 36.94 39.92
C THR A 2 -43.38 36.04 40.12
N GLN A 3 -43.05 35.69 41.37
CA GLN A 3 -41.96 34.75 41.69
C GLN A 3 -42.15 33.38 41.03
N GLN A 4 -43.41 32.98 40.81
CA GLN A 4 -43.80 31.76 40.10
C GLN A 4 -43.42 31.83 38.60
N ASP A 5 -43.61 33.00 37.97
CA ASP A 5 -43.30 33.20 36.54
C ASP A 5 -41.80 33.12 36.28
N VAL A 6 -40.98 33.69 37.17
CA VAL A 6 -39.50 33.65 37.07
C VAL A 6 -39.00 32.21 37.17
N LEU A 7 -39.55 31.42 38.10
CA LEU A 7 -39.16 30.02 38.29
C LEU A 7 -39.56 29.15 37.08
N ASN A 8 -40.76 29.36 36.54
CA ASN A 8 -41.22 28.63 35.36
C ASN A 8 -40.38 28.93 34.11
N ILE A 9 -40.01 30.20 33.91
CA ILE A 9 -39.13 30.60 32.79
C ILE A 9 -37.75 29.95 32.98
N SER A 10 -37.15 30.02 34.17
CA SER A 10 -35.84 29.42 34.43
C SER A 10 -35.83 27.89 34.26
N LEU A 11 -36.94 27.21 34.57
CA LEU A 11 -37.09 25.78 34.34
C LEU A 11 -37.19 25.45 32.85
N GLN A 12 -37.98 26.23 32.10
CA GLN A 12 -38.09 26.05 30.64
C GLN A 12 -36.77 26.30 29.93
N ASP A 13 -36.04 27.36 30.29
CA ASP A 13 -34.73 27.68 29.70
C ASP A 13 -33.71 26.58 29.98
N TRP A 14 -33.73 26.02 31.20
CA TRP A 14 -32.89 24.89 31.57
C TRP A 14 -33.21 23.64 30.73
N GLU A 15 -34.49 23.31 30.56
CA GLU A 15 -34.91 22.15 29.77
C GLU A 15 -34.57 22.30 28.30
N GLN A 16 -34.80 23.47 27.72
CA GLN A 16 -34.43 23.75 26.33
C GLN A 16 -32.92 23.63 26.12
N THR A 17 -32.11 24.17 27.04
CA THR A 17 -30.65 24.09 26.93
C THR A 17 -30.18 22.65 27.05
N PHE A 18 -30.74 21.90 27.99
CA PHE A 18 -30.41 20.50 28.22
C PHE A 18 -30.78 19.59 27.03
N ASP A 19 -31.94 19.83 26.40
CA ASP A 19 -32.42 19.08 25.24
C ASP A 19 -31.87 19.56 23.88
N ALA A 20 -31.21 20.72 23.86
CA ALA A 20 -30.47 21.22 22.70
C ALA A 20 -29.10 20.54 22.53
N ILE A 21 -28.56 19.94 23.60
CA ILE A 21 -27.30 19.20 23.54
C ILE A 21 -27.50 17.92 22.72
N THR A 22 -26.66 17.72 21.72
CA THR A 22 -26.70 16.54 20.83
C THR A 22 -26.08 15.30 21.46
N ASP A 23 -25.14 15.50 22.39
CA ASP A 23 -24.54 14.41 23.16
C ASP A 23 -25.56 13.82 24.14
N PHE A 24 -25.33 12.58 24.54
CA PHE A 24 -26.20 11.91 25.49
C PHE A 24 -25.91 12.42 26.89
N VAL A 25 -26.89 13.08 27.50
CA VAL A 25 -26.73 13.66 28.84
C VAL A 25 -27.67 12.97 29.81
N SER A 26 -27.13 12.54 30.94
CA SER A 26 -27.93 12.03 32.07
C SER A 26 -27.43 12.59 33.40
N VAL A 27 -28.33 12.71 34.36
CA VAL A 27 -28.02 13.05 35.75
C VAL A 27 -28.33 11.83 36.58
N LEU A 28 -27.37 11.40 37.39
CA LEU A 28 -27.47 10.21 38.23
C LEU A 28 -27.33 10.59 39.71
N ASP A 29 -28.04 9.88 40.60
CA ASP A 29 -27.76 9.91 42.05
C ASP A 29 -26.57 9.01 42.41
N ARG A 30 -26.26 8.90 43.70
CA ARG A 30 -25.15 8.07 44.22
C ARG A 30 -25.44 6.57 44.14
N GLU A 31 -26.70 6.20 44.03
CA GLU A 31 -27.22 4.85 43.92
C GLU A 31 -27.44 4.43 42.45
N PHE A 32 -26.78 5.13 41.51
CA PHE A 32 -26.80 4.87 40.06
C PHE A 32 -28.19 5.03 39.42
N ARG A 33 -29.15 5.69 40.07
CA ARG A 33 -30.47 5.93 39.49
C ARG A 33 -30.45 7.16 38.61
N ILE A 34 -31.15 7.06 37.49
CA ILE A 34 -31.33 8.15 36.55
C ILE A 34 -32.31 9.16 37.15
N LEU A 35 -31.84 10.38 37.41
CA LEU A 35 -32.66 11.50 37.85
C LEU A 35 -33.20 12.31 36.67
N LYS A 36 -32.41 12.45 35.61
CA LYS A 36 -32.80 13.17 34.40
C LYS A 36 -32.02 12.67 33.18
N VAL A 37 -32.61 12.77 32.00
CA VAL A 37 -31.97 12.46 30.70
C VAL A 37 -32.42 13.48 29.67
N ASN A 38 -31.52 13.86 28.76
CA ASN A 38 -31.91 14.75 27.68
C ASN A 38 -32.61 13.98 26.57
N ARG A 39 -33.27 14.72 25.68
CA ARG A 39 -33.94 14.18 24.51
C ARG A 39 -33.02 13.29 23.65
N ALA A 40 -31.77 13.70 23.44
CA ALA A 40 -30.83 12.94 22.61
C ALA A 40 -30.60 11.51 23.13
N LEU A 41 -30.39 11.34 24.44
CA LEU A 41 -30.24 10.02 25.05
C LEU A 41 -31.54 9.19 24.97
N ALA A 42 -32.69 9.81 25.21
CA ALA A 42 -33.98 9.11 25.14
C ALA A 42 -34.30 8.62 23.72
N GLU A 43 -34.04 9.44 22.71
CA GLU A 43 -34.20 9.10 21.29
C GLU A 43 -33.26 7.97 20.86
N PHE A 44 -31.98 8.03 21.28
CA PHE A 44 -31.00 6.97 21.03
C PHE A 44 -31.47 5.62 21.59
N LEU A 45 -31.99 5.62 22.83
CA LEU A 45 -32.56 4.44 23.49
C LEU A 45 -33.96 4.07 22.99
N LYS A 46 -34.52 4.81 22.02
CA LYS A 46 -35.85 4.62 21.43
C LYS A 46 -36.96 4.56 22.49
N THR A 47 -36.88 5.43 23.50
CA THR A 47 -37.82 5.51 24.63
C THR A 47 -38.12 6.96 25.00
N THR A 48 -38.81 7.18 26.12
CA THR A 48 -39.08 8.53 26.64
C THR A 48 -38.35 8.76 27.97
N PRO A 49 -38.01 10.02 28.32
CA PRO A 49 -37.33 10.35 29.57
C PRO A 49 -38.05 9.79 30.81
N GLU A 50 -39.38 9.82 30.84
CA GLU A 50 -40.20 9.40 31.99
C GLU A 50 -40.05 7.90 32.29
N LYS A 51 -39.80 7.09 31.25
CA LYS A 51 -39.56 5.64 31.41
C LYS A 51 -38.15 5.31 31.92
N LEU A 52 -37.24 6.28 31.85
CA LEU A 52 -35.84 6.14 32.25
C LEU A 52 -35.61 6.62 33.68
N ILE A 53 -36.32 7.67 34.11
CA ILE A 53 -36.18 8.24 35.45
C ILE A 53 -36.49 7.19 36.53
N GLY A 54 -35.64 7.14 37.56
CA GLY A 54 -35.71 6.22 38.70
C GLY A 54 -35.07 4.84 38.47
N ARG A 55 -34.82 4.46 37.22
CA ARG A 55 -34.16 3.19 36.85
C ARG A 55 -32.64 3.30 37.00
N HIS A 56 -31.97 2.16 37.14
CA HIS A 56 -30.52 2.13 37.25
C HIS A 56 -29.85 2.29 35.89
N CYS A 57 -28.81 3.14 35.81
CA CYS A 57 -28.12 3.41 34.56
C CYS A 57 -27.48 2.16 33.94
N TYR A 58 -26.97 1.23 34.75
CA TYR A 58 -26.34 -0.01 34.29
C TYR A 58 -27.34 -1.01 33.67
N GLU A 59 -28.61 -0.97 34.08
CA GLU A 59 -29.67 -1.77 33.47
C GLU A 59 -30.01 -1.25 32.08
N ILE A 60 -30.08 0.07 31.96
CA ILE A 60 -30.49 0.77 30.73
C ILE A 60 -29.37 0.77 29.70
N MET A 61 -28.18 1.20 30.11
CA MET A 61 -27.06 1.46 29.21
C MET A 61 -26.22 0.23 28.93
N HIS A 62 -26.20 -0.75 29.83
CA HIS A 62 -25.29 -1.90 29.73
C HIS A 62 -26.01 -3.26 29.78
N GLY A 63 -27.32 -3.28 29.99
CA GLY A 63 -28.08 -4.53 30.13
C GLY A 63 -27.65 -5.38 31.33
N ARG A 64 -27.04 -4.76 32.35
CA ARG A 64 -26.47 -5.44 33.53
C ARG A 64 -27.38 -5.32 34.74
N THR A 65 -27.15 -6.18 35.73
CA THR A 65 -27.82 -6.13 37.03
C THR A 65 -27.03 -5.35 38.09
N SER A 66 -25.80 -4.94 37.78
CA SER A 66 -24.93 -4.13 38.64
C SER A 66 -23.99 -3.27 37.80
N ASN A 67 -23.31 -2.33 38.46
CA ASN A 67 -22.12 -1.68 37.89
C ASN A 67 -21.02 -2.71 37.58
N TRP A 68 -19.98 -2.25 36.87
CA TRP A 68 -18.84 -3.05 36.45
C TRP A 68 -17.54 -2.38 36.81
N ASP A 69 -16.47 -3.17 36.87
CA ASP A 69 -15.13 -2.66 37.14
C ASP A 69 -14.69 -1.67 36.05
N GLY A 70 -14.38 -0.44 36.46
CA GLY A 70 -14.06 0.66 35.56
C GLY A 70 -15.25 1.55 35.14
N CYS A 71 -16.43 1.42 35.77
CA CYS A 71 -17.55 2.33 35.53
C CYS A 71 -17.16 3.81 35.78
N PRO A 72 -17.40 4.73 34.82
CA PRO A 72 -17.08 6.16 35.00
C PRO A 72 -17.79 6.79 36.20
N HIS A 73 -19.04 6.39 36.48
CA HIS A 73 -19.81 6.89 37.62
C HIS A 73 -19.16 6.47 38.95
N GLU A 74 -18.88 5.18 39.13
CA GLU A 74 -18.29 4.66 40.37
C GLU A 74 -16.91 5.27 40.63
N ARG A 75 -16.08 5.37 39.60
CA ARG A 75 -14.77 6.02 39.72
C ARG A 75 -14.90 7.48 40.12
N MET A 76 -15.83 8.21 39.52
CA MET A 76 -16.11 9.59 39.91
C MET A 76 -16.61 9.68 41.36
N LEU A 77 -17.45 8.76 41.83
CA LEU A 77 -17.90 8.73 43.23
C LEU A 77 -16.74 8.56 44.22
N ILE A 78 -15.75 7.74 43.87
CA ILE A 78 -14.55 7.49 44.68
C ILE A 78 -13.58 8.68 44.60
N GLU A 79 -13.29 9.15 43.39
CA GLU A 79 -12.28 10.19 43.13
C GLU A 79 -12.78 11.61 43.43
N LYS A 80 -14.11 11.82 43.47
CA LYS A 80 -14.80 13.11 43.68
C LYS A 80 -14.35 14.21 42.72
N ARG A 81 -13.92 13.84 41.52
CA ARG A 81 -13.52 14.74 40.43
C ARG A 81 -14.03 14.19 39.10
N PRO A 82 -14.09 15.02 38.04
CA PRO A 82 -14.46 14.54 36.73
C PRO A 82 -13.58 13.36 36.27
N VAL A 83 -14.22 12.33 35.74
CA VAL A 83 -13.59 11.15 35.15
C VAL A 83 -14.10 11.01 33.72
N THR A 84 -13.17 10.94 32.77
CA THR A 84 -13.47 10.72 31.35
C THR A 84 -12.86 9.41 30.91
N LEU A 85 -13.67 8.54 30.30
CA LEU A 85 -13.23 7.23 29.79
C LEU A 85 -13.90 6.93 28.46
N GLU A 86 -13.17 6.23 27.59
CA GLU A 86 -13.78 5.57 26.45
C GLU A 86 -14.51 4.30 26.91
N VAL A 87 -15.75 4.17 26.50
CA VAL A 87 -16.61 3.02 26.78
C VAL A 87 -17.04 2.43 25.44
N ASP A 88 -16.54 1.23 25.16
CA ASP A 88 -16.92 0.44 24.00
C ASP A 88 -17.69 -0.80 24.48
N ASP A 89 -19.01 -0.64 24.61
CA ASP A 89 -19.89 -1.71 25.09
C ASP A 89 -20.75 -2.24 23.93
N PRO A 90 -20.65 -3.54 23.59
CA PRO A 90 -21.49 -4.14 22.54
C PRO A 90 -22.99 -3.98 22.75
N TYR A 91 -23.46 -3.82 23.99
CA TYR A 91 -24.88 -3.57 24.29
C TYR A 91 -25.33 -2.18 23.84
N ILE A 92 -24.45 -1.18 23.93
CA ILE A 92 -24.68 0.19 23.44
C ILE A 92 -24.57 0.21 21.91
N GLY A 93 -23.60 -0.54 21.37
CA GLY A 93 -23.40 -0.70 19.93
C GLY A 93 -22.68 0.46 19.24
N VAL A 94 -22.32 1.51 19.98
CA VAL A 94 -21.45 2.60 19.52
C VAL A 94 -20.37 2.92 20.57
N PRO A 95 -19.14 3.26 20.16
CA PRO A 95 -18.11 3.71 21.08
C PRO A 95 -18.45 5.11 21.62
N LEU A 96 -18.44 5.25 22.94
CA LEU A 96 -18.73 6.50 23.62
C LEU A 96 -17.50 7.04 24.34
N LEU A 97 -17.30 8.36 24.30
CA LEU A 97 -16.45 9.06 25.25
C LEU A 97 -17.33 9.59 26.38
N VAL A 98 -17.25 8.97 27.56
CA VAL A 98 -18.12 9.27 28.70
C VAL A 98 -17.36 10.10 29.72
N THR A 99 -17.87 11.29 30.03
CA THR A 99 -17.40 12.14 31.12
C THR A 99 -18.44 12.17 32.23
N ALA A 100 -18.07 11.64 33.41
CA ALA A 100 -18.85 11.73 34.64
C ALA A 100 -18.31 12.85 35.52
N SER A 101 -19.12 13.87 35.77
CA SER A 101 -18.77 15.06 36.57
C SER A 101 -19.58 15.10 37.87
N PRO A 102 -18.93 15.26 39.04
CA PRO A 102 -19.62 15.26 40.33
C PRO A 102 -20.55 16.48 40.50
N ILE A 103 -21.69 16.27 41.14
CA ILE A 103 -22.60 17.33 41.60
C ILE A 103 -22.55 17.36 43.12
N PHE A 104 -22.31 18.54 43.70
CA PHE A 104 -22.27 18.77 45.13
C PHE A 104 -23.46 19.61 45.59
N ASN A 105 -23.95 19.38 46.80
CA ASN A 105 -24.91 20.27 47.46
C ASN A 105 -24.20 21.47 48.12
N ASP A 106 -24.97 22.39 48.70
CA ASP A 106 -24.45 23.59 49.39
C ASP A 106 -23.55 23.26 50.60
N ASN A 107 -23.68 22.06 51.18
CA ASN A 107 -22.85 21.59 52.28
C ASN A 107 -21.52 20.96 51.81
N GLY A 108 -21.31 20.84 50.50
CA GLY A 108 -20.13 20.19 49.91
C GLY A 108 -20.23 18.66 49.84
N ASP A 109 -21.39 18.06 50.13
CA ASP A 109 -21.60 16.64 49.98
C ASP A 109 -21.86 16.29 48.51
N LEU A 110 -21.22 15.21 48.05
CA LEU A 110 -21.48 14.65 46.72
C LEU A 110 -22.89 14.05 46.70
N ILE A 111 -23.76 14.54 45.82
CA ILE A 111 -25.15 14.09 45.69
C ILE A 111 -25.43 13.30 44.41
N GLY A 112 -24.51 13.31 43.46
CA GLY A 112 -24.68 12.60 42.20
C GLY A 112 -23.68 13.05 41.14
N SER A 113 -24.05 12.88 39.88
CA SER A 113 -23.21 13.29 38.76
C SER A 113 -23.99 13.64 37.50
N VAL A 114 -23.44 14.53 36.70
CA VAL A 114 -23.81 14.68 35.28
C VAL A 114 -22.90 13.77 34.46
N HIS A 115 -23.50 12.97 33.59
CA HIS A 115 -22.83 12.16 32.58
C HIS A 115 -23.08 12.81 31.23
N VAL A 116 -22.01 13.08 30.50
CA VAL A 116 -22.04 13.45 29.09
C VAL A 116 -21.34 12.35 28.33
N ALA A 117 -22.05 11.72 27.39
CA ALA A 117 -21.52 10.68 26.54
C ALA A 117 -21.61 11.11 25.08
N THR A 118 -20.45 11.25 24.45
CA THR A 118 -20.30 11.66 23.05
C THR A 118 -20.09 10.42 22.19
N ASP A 119 -20.88 10.25 21.13
CA ASP A 119 -20.62 9.23 20.11
C ASP A 119 -19.37 9.60 19.31
N VAL A 120 -18.33 8.76 19.43
CA VAL A 120 -17.04 8.98 18.75
C VAL A 120 -16.86 8.09 17.52
N SER A 121 -17.94 7.45 17.04
CA SER A 121 -17.91 6.58 15.86
C SER A 121 -17.27 7.27 14.66
N PHE A 122 -17.76 8.46 14.31
CA PHE A 122 -17.25 9.22 13.16
C PHE A 122 -15.76 9.56 13.31
N LEU A 123 -15.34 10.01 14.49
CA LEU A 123 -13.95 10.35 14.77
C LEU A 123 -13.04 9.14 14.66
N LYS A 124 -13.43 7.99 15.25
CA LYS A 124 -12.68 6.74 15.15
C LYS A 124 -12.57 6.25 13.70
N THR A 125 -13.65 6.32 12.93
CA THR A 125 -13.63 5.98 11.50
C THR A 125 -12.67 6.88 10.72
N MET A 126 -12.71 8.20 10.94
CA MET A 126 -11.79 9.13 10.27
C MET A 126 -10.33 8.90 10.68
N GLN A 127 -10.06 8.65 11.95
CA GLN A 127 -8.72 8.35 12.45
C GLN A 127 -8.16 7.05 11.85
N ASN A 128 -8.99 6.01 11.76
CA ASN A 128 -8.62 4.76 11.11
C ASN A 128 -8.34 4.97 9.61
N ASN A 129 -9.20 5.71 8.91
CA ASN A 129 -9.01 6.05 7.50
C ASN A 129 -7.71 6.83 7.27
N LEU A 130 -7.39 7.81 8.11
CA LEU A 130 -6.12 8.54 8.07
C LEU A 130 -4.93 7.63 8.31
N THR A 131 -5.03 6.72 9.29
CA THR A 131 -3.96 5.77 9.61
C THR A 131 -3.68 4.83 8.44
N ILE A 132 -4.72 4.29 7.82
CA ILE A 132 -4.61 3.45 6.61
C ILE A 132 -3.97 4.27 5.49
N ARG A 133 -4.45 5.49 5.24
CA ARG A 133 -3.96 6.34 4.15
C ARG A 133 -2.51 6.77 4.36
N ASN A 134 -2.09 6.98 5.61
CA ASN A 134 -0.70 7.29 5.93
C ASN A 134 0.22 6.08 5.69
N ARG A 135 -0.20 4.86 6.07
CA ARG A 135 0.54 3.62 5.74
C ARG A 135 0.69 3.43 4.23
N GLN A 136 -0.39 3.66 3.49
CA GLN A 136 -0.40 3.62 2.03
C GLN A 136 0.59 4.62 1.42
N MET A 137 0.60 5.86 1.91
CA MET A 137 1.52 6.91 1.46
C MET A 137 2.98 6.57 1.78
N GLU A 138 3.28 6.04 2.97
CA GLU A 138 4.63 5.60 3.34
C GLU A 138 5.14 4.49 2.43
N ALA A 139 4.29 3.51 2.11
CA ALA A 139 4.64 2.43 1.18
C ALA A 139 4.96 2.98 -0.22
N LEU A 140 4.12 3.85 -0.76
CA LEU A 140 4.34 4.48 -2.06
C LEU A 140 5.62 5.33 -2.09
N ASN A 141 5.87 6.14 -1.05
CA ASN A 141 7.06 6.98 -0.97
C ASN A 141 8.35 6.14 -0.87
N ASN A 142 8.33 5.04 -0.11
CA ASN A 142 9.46 4.13 -0.03
C ASN A 142 9.73 3.45 -1.38
N LEU A 143 8.69 2.95 -2.07
CA LEU A 143 8.82 2.37 -3.41
C LEU A 143 9.36 3.39 -4.42
N SER A 144 8.82 4.62 -4.40
CA SER A 144 9.24 5.70 -5.29
C SER A 144 10.70 6.11 -5.08
N ARG A 145 11.18 6.13 -3.82
CA ARG A 145 12.59 6.43 -3.52
C ARG A 145 13.56 5.36 -4.04
N GLN A 146 13.11 4.11 -4.12
CA GLN A 146 13.94 3.02 -4.60
C GLN A 146 14.01 2.93 -6.13
N ALA A 147 13.01 3.46 -6.83
CA ALA A 147 13.05 3.67 -8.28
C ALA A 147 14.24 4.51 -8.75
N ILE A 148 14.85 5.28 -7.85
CA ILE A 148 15.98 6.18 -8.12
C ILE A 148 17.34 5.51 -7.83
N ARG A 149 17.37 4.37 -7.11
CA ARG A 149 18.62 3.78 -6.59
C ARG A 149 18.95 2.37 -7.11
N ASN A 150 17.98 1.56 -7.48
CA ASN A 150 18.24 0.15 -7.84
C ASN A 150 18.32 -0.03 -9.35
N HIS A 151 19.36 -0.72 -9.81
CA HIS A 151 19.63 -0.90 -11.25
C HIS A 151 19.05 -2.21 -11.82
N ARG A 152 18.67 -3.19 -10.98
CA ARG A 152 18.28 -4.54 -11.42
C ARG A 152 16.93 -4.98 -10.87
N LEU A 153 16.18 -5.73 -11.67
CA LEU A 153 14.87 -6.28 -11.28
C LEU A 153 14.96 -7.17 -10.03
N SER A 154 16.06 -7.90 -9.86
CA SER A 154 16.32 -8.76 -8.70
C SER A 154 16.33 -8.00 -7.36
N GLU A 155 16.61 -6.70 -7.38
CA GLU A 155 16.62 -5.84 -6.18
C GLU A 155 15.28 -5.11 -6.00
N VAL A 156 14.59 -4.83 -7.09
CA VAL A 156 13.29 -4.13 -7.09
C VAL A 156 12.17 -5.03 -6.55
N ILE A 157 12.12 -6.29 -7.01
CA ILE A 157 10.99 -7.19 -6.70
C ILE A 157 10.84 -7.46 -5.20
N PRO A 158 11.89 -7.83 -4.44
CA PRO A 158 11.76 -8.07 -3.00
C PRO A 158 11.24 -6.84 -2.24
N VAL A 159 11.63 -5.65 -2.68
CA VAL A 159 11.20 -4.40 -2.05
C VAL A 159 9.74 -4.08 -2.41
N ALA A 160 9.36 -4.26 -3.67
CA ALA A 160 7.97 -4.15 -4.11
C ALA A 160 7.07 -5.05 -3.25
N LEU A 161 7.46 -6.31 -3.11
CA LEU A 161 6.77 -7.30 -2.29
C LEU A 161 6.68 -6.87 -0.82
N ALA A 162 7.78 -6.45 -0.19
CA ALA A 162 7.78 -5.99 1.19
C ALA A 162 6.92 -4.73 1.41
N GLY A 163 6.92 -3.81 0.45
CA GLY A 163 6.07 -2.62 0.46
C GLY A 163 4.58 -2.97 0.41
N ILE A 164 4.22 -3.96 -0.42
CA ILE A 164 2.86 -4.49 -0.54
C ILE A 164 2.44 -5.21 0.73
N GLU A 165 3.30 -6.07 1.28
CA GLU A 165 3.05 -6.78 2.53
C GLU A 165 2.75 -5.79 3.68
N LYS A 166 3.57 -4.75 3.81
CA LYS A 166 3.37 -3.73 4.84
C LYS A 166 2.10 -2.89 4.65
N ALA A 167 1.73 -2.60 3.40
CA ALA A 167 0.58 -1.74 3.09
C ALA A 167 -0.75 -2.48 3.11
N CYS A 168 -0.79 -3.68 2.55
CA CYS A 168 -2.01 -4.44 2.31
C CYS A 168 -2.17 -5.62 3.25
N SER A 169 -1.09 -6.09 3.89
CA SER A 169 -1.06 -7.29 4.76
C SER A 169 -1.82 -8.50 4.19
N PRO A 170 -1.54 -8.94 2.96
CA PRO A 170 -2.06 -10.20 2.42
C PRO A 170 -1.37 -11.40 3.10
N ASP A 171 -2.00 -12.57 3.07
CA ASP A 171 -1.40 -13.82 3.57
C ASP A 171 -0.40 -14.43 2.57
N LEU A 172 -0.52 -14.07 1.29
CA LEU A 172 0.38 -14.48 0.21
C LEU A 172 0.45 -13.37 -0.86
N THR A 173 1.65 -13.02 -1.31
CA THR A 173 1.89 -12.14 -2.46
C THR A 173 2.77 -12.84 -3.48
N LEU A 174 2.42 -12.73 -4.75
CA LEU A 174 3.11 -13.35 -5.88
C LEU A 174 3.47 -12.27 -6.90
N PHE A 175 4.69 -12.30 -7.42
CA PHE A 175 5.15 -11.38 -8.46
C PHE A 175 5.49 -12.16 -9.72
N TYR A 176 4.73 -11.97 -10.78
CA TYR A 176 4.95 -12.59 -12.08
C TYR A 176 5.43 -11.57 -13.11
N LEU A 177 6.41 -11.95 -13.93
CA LEU A 177 6.79 -11.22 -15.14
C LEU A 177 6.27 -11.95 -16.38
N LYS A 178 5.80 -11.18 -17.37
CA LYS A 178 5.24 -11.73 -18.61
C LYS A 178 6.34 -11.95 -19.64
N LYS A 179 6.46 -13.18 -20.16
CA LYS A 179 7.31 -13.53 -21.32
C LYS A 179 6.47 -14.24 -22.37
N GLY A 180 6.13 -13.52 -23.45
CA GLY A 180 5.22 -14.02 -24.48
C GLY A 180 3.82 -14.27 -23.91
N GLN A 181 3.37 -15.53 -23.95
CA GLN A 181 2.09 -16.01 -23.40
C GLN A 181 2.20 -16.55 -21.96
N TRP A 182 3.39 -16.49 -21.35
CA TRP A 182 3.64 -17.05 -20.03
C TRP A 182 3.82 -15.94 -18.99
N LEU A 183 3.31 -16.18 -17.80
CA LEU A 183 3.62 -15.47 -16.56
C LEU A 183 4.60 -16.32 -15.77
N GLU A 184 5.82 -15.83 -15.57
CA GLU A 184 6.88 -16.51 -14.83
C GLU A 184 7.03 -15.91 -13.44
N LEU A 185 7.02 -16.74 -12.40
CA LEU A 185 7.15 -16.31 -11.01
C LEU A 185 8.57 -15.80 -10.75
N HIS A 186 8.70 -14.57 -10.27
CA HIS A 186 9.99 -13.92 -9.97
C HIS A 186 10.11 -13.52 -8.49
N GLY A 187 9.03 -13.60 -7.71
CA GLY A 187 9.09 -13.36 -6.27
C GLY A 187 7.81 -13.79 -5.55
N VAL A 188 7.96 -14.15 -4.28
CA VAL A 188 6.87 -14.60 -3.41
C VAL A 188 7.10 -14.12 -1.98
N LEU A 189 6.02 -13.72 -1.30
CA LEU A 189 6.01 -13.51 0.15
C LEU A 189 4.80 -14.21 0.78
N PRO A 190 4.97 -14.97 1.87
CA PRO A 190 6.26 -15.28 2.53
C PRO A 190 7.13 -16.23 1.70
N GLU A 191 8.46 -16.13 1.82
CA GLU A 191 9.44 -16.85 0.97
C GLU A 191 9.34 -18.39 1.06
N ASN A 192 8.81 -18.92 2.16
CA ASN A 192 8.65 -20.36 2.41
C ASN A 192 7.36 -20.96 1.82
N SER A 193 6.72 -20.28 0.87
CA SER A 193 5.50 -20.76 0.24
C SER A 193 5.82 -21.87 -0.77
N GLU A 194 5.44 -23.11 -0.46
CA GLU A 194 5.67 -24.29 -1.30
C GLU A 194 4.51 -24.55 -2.28
N ASN A 195 4.77 -25.36 -3.32
CA ASN A 195 3.78 -25.83 -4.30
C ASN A 195 3.08 -24.73 -5.13
N LEU A 196 3.75 -23.61 -5.36
CA LEU A 196 3.29 -22.57 -6.27
C LEU A 196 3.76 -22.87 -7.70
N ASN A 197 2.90 -22.65 -8.69
CA ASN A 197 3.31 -22.80 -10.09
C ASN A 197 4.24 -21.66 -10.48
N GLU A 198 5.44 -22.06 -10.92
CA GLU A 198 6.48 -21.16 -11.43
C GLU A 198 6.09 -20.51 -12.76
N LYS A 199 5.20 -21.15 -13.54
CA LYS A 199 4.70 -20.62 -14.82
C LYS A 199 3.20 -20.80 -14.98
N LYS A 200 2.54 -19.79 -15.52
CA LYS A 200 1.08 -19.76 -15.78
C LYS A 200 0.81 -19.24 -17.17
N LEU A 201 -0.20 -19.78 -17.87
CA LEU A 201 -0.59 -19.26 -19.16
C LEU A 201 -1.47 -18.01 -18.99
N VAL A 202 -1.30 -17.03 -19.87
CA VAL A 202 -2.22 -15.87 -19.96
C VAL A 202 -3.63 -16.38 -20.29
N GLY A 203 -4.65 -15.83 -19.61
CA GLY A 203 -6.06 -16.26 -19.68
C GLY A 203 -6.43 -17.51 -18.85
N GLU A 204 -5.48 -18.26 -18.29
CA GLU A 204 -5.78 -19.56 -17.66
C GLU A 204 -6.39 -19.43 -16.26
N CYS A 205 -5.93 -18.48 -15.45
CA CYS A 205 -6.40 -18.26 -14.07
C CYS A 205 -6.64 -16.77 -13.80
N LEU A 206 -6.96 -16.38 -12.56
CA LEU A 206 -7.18 -14.97 -12.21
C LEU A 206 -5.98 -14.06 -12.57
N CYS A 207 -4.74 -14.52 -12.34
CA CYS A 207 -3.54 -13.80 -12.80
C CYS A 207 -3.44 -13.75 -14.32
N GLY A 208 -3.75 -14.85 -14.99
CA GLY A 208 -3.77 -14.93 -16.45
C GLY A 208 -4.78 -13.98 -17.07
N LEU A 209 -5.99 -13.88 -16.50
CA LEU A 209 -7.04 -12.97 -16.93
C LEU A 209 -6.65 -11.51 -16.72
N ALA A 210 -6.06 -11.16 -15.56
CA ALA A 210 -5.55 -9.82 -15.33
C ALA A 210 -4.48 -9.44 -16.39
N ALA A 211 -3.63 -10.39 -16.78
CA ALA A 211 -2.65 -10.18 -17.84
C ALA A 211 -3.24 -10.08 -19.25
N GLU A 212 -4.38 -10.73 -19.50
CA GLU A 212 -5.08 -10.72 -20.79
C GLU A 212 -5.90 -9.44 -20.97
N GLU A 213 -6.69 -9.09 -19.95
CA GLU A 213 -7.60 -7.95 -19.96
C GLU A 213 -6.88 -6.63 -19.66
N GLY A 214 -5.74 -6.68 -18.98
CA GLY A 214 -5.02 -5.49 -18.54
C GLY A 214 -5.72 -4.70 -17.44
N THR A 215 -6.68 -5.32 -16.74
CA THR A 215 -7.39 -4.70 -15.62
C THR A 215 -7.31 -5.56 -14.34
N PRO A 216 -7.46 -4.95 -13.14
CA PRO A 216 -7.52 -5.69 -11.89
C PRO A 216 -8.68 -6.70 -11.82
N VAL A 217 -8.36 -7.95 -11.46
CA VAL A 217 -9.33 -9.03 -11.25
C VAL A 217 -9.40 -9.38 -9.77
N PHE A 218 -10.61 -9.41 -9.21
CA PHE A 218 -10.85 -9.71 -7.79
C PHE A 218 -11.79 -10.92 -7.63
N SER A 219 -11.58 -11.65 -6.54
CA SER A 219 -12.42 -12.77 -6.12
C SER A 219 -12.47 -12.87 -4.60
N ASN A 220 -13.68 -12.85 -4.03
CA ASN A 220 -13.88 -12.99 -2.58
C ASN A 220 -13.82 -14.46 -2.13
N ASP A 221 -14.07 -15.40 -3.05
CA ASP A 221 -13.97 -16.84 -2.82
C ASP A 221 -13.50 -17.58 -4.08
N ILE A 222 -12.21 -17.93 -4.13
CA ILE A 222 -11.59 -18.62 -5.26
C ILE A 222 -12.11 -20.06 -5.44
N HIS A 223 -12.71 -20.67 -4.42
CA HIS A 223 -13.28 -22.02 -4.54
C HIS A 223 -14.62 -22.01 -5.29
N GLN A 224 -15.34 -20.89 -5.24
CA GLN A 224 -16.62 -20.70 -5.95
C GLN A 224 -16.46 -19.94 -7.26
N ASP A 225 -15.29 -19.35 -7.52
CA ASP A 225 -15.03 -18.59 -8.73
C ASP A 225 -14.58 -19.50 -9.88
N GLY A 226 -15.47 -19.67 -10.87
CA GLY A 226 -15.20 -20.48 -12.06
C GLY A 226 -14.04 -19.97 -12.92
N ARG A 227 -13.59 -18.72 -12.74
CA ARG A 227 -12.40 -18.16 -13.41
C ARG A 227 -11.10 -18.64 -12.77
N CYS A 228 -11.14 -19.14 -11.53
CA CYS A 228 -9.99 -19.70 -10.83
C CYS A 228 -9.85 -21.20 -11.15
N THR A 229 -9.21 -21.52 -12.27
CA THR A 229 -9.07 -22.90 -12.77
C THR A 229 -7.95 -23.68 -12.07
N LEU A 230 -6.87 -23.02 -11.66
CA LEU A 230 -5.71 -23.63 -11.00
C LEU A 230 -5.96 -23.89 -9.51
N SER A 231 -5.41 -24.98 -8.98
CA SER A 231 -5.62 -25.39 -7.59
C SER A 231 -4.61 -24.85 -6.59
N GLU A 232 -3.41 -24.39 -7.00
CA GLU A 232 -2.32 -24.06 -6.08
C GLU A 232 -2.74 -23.12 -4.93
N CYS A 233 -3.47 -22.04 -5.25
CA CYS A 233 -3.92 -21.09 -4.23
C CYS A 233 -4.96 -21.72 -3.30
N LYS A 234 -5.80 -22.62 -3.82
CA LYS A 234 -6.79 -23.39 -3.04
C LYS A 234 -6.08 -24.39 -2.12
N ASP A 235 -5.08 -25.09 -2.65
CA ASP A 235 -4.28 -26.09 -1.95
C ASP A 235 -3.39 -25.43 -0.88
N ALA A 236 -2.94 -24.18 -1.11
CA ALA A 236 -2.26 -23.33 -0.14
C ALA A 236 -3.20 -22.74 0.94
N GLY A 237 -4.49 -23.07 0.91
CA GLY A 237 -5.49 -22.64 1.89
C GLY A 237 -5.95 -21.20 1.74
N MET A 238 -5.76 -20.58 0.57
CA MET A 238 -6.27 -19.24 0.29
C MET A 238 -7.75 -19.28 -0.05
N ARG A 239 -8.48 -18.28 0.43
CA ARG A 239 -9.92 -18.12 0.23
C ARG A 239 -10.22 -17.01 -0.78
N SER A 240 -9.59 -15.85 -0.65
CA SER A 240 -9.82 -14.68 -1.51
C SER A 240 -8.55 -14.28 -2.27
N PHE A 241 -8.70 -13.59 -3.40
CA PHE A 241 -7.59 -13.25 -4.29
C PHE A 241 -7.80 -11.94 -5.05
N ALA A 242 -6.71 -11.21 -5.28
CA ALA A 242 -6.61 -10.06 -6.16
C ALA A 242 -5.44 -10.25 -7.13
N ALA A 243 -5.70 -10.13 -8.43
CA ALA A 243 -4.69 -10.10 -9.48
C ALA A 243 -4.61 -8.70 -10.08
N LEU A 244 -3.43 -8.09 -10.01
CA LEU A 244 -3.19 -6.70 -10.38
C LEU A 244 -2.16 -6.66 -11.52
N PRO A 245 -2.54 -6.22 -12.74
CA PRO A 245 -1.60 -6.17 -13.85
C PRO A 245 -0.56 -5.06 -13.66
N LEU A 246 0.67 -5.34 -14.06
CA LEU A 246 1.73 -4.35 -14.20
C LEU A 246 1.71 -3.85 -15.64
N VAL A 247 1.26 -2.61 -15.82
CA VAL A 247 1.05 -1.98 -17.12
C VAL A 247 2.12 -0.93 -17.36
N LEU A 248 2.80 -1.02 -18.50
CA LEU A 248 3.82 -0.10 -18.92
C LEU A 248 3.63 0.32 -20.37
N ASP A 249 3.43 1.62 -20.62
CA ASP A 249 3.18 2.18 -21.95
C ASP A 249 2.08 1.41 -22.73
N GLY A 250 1.03 0.99 -22.02
CA GLY A 250 -0.09 0.20 -22.57
C GLY A 250 0.19 -1.29 -22.76
N SER A 251 1.40 -1.76 -22.46
CA SER A 251 1.78 -3.18 -22.52
C SER A 251 1.80 -3.82 -21.13
N ILE A 252 1.35 -5.06 -21.03
CA ILE A 252 1.42 -5.82 -19.77
C ILE A 252 2.82 -6.43 -19.63
N ILE A 253 3.53 -6.03 -18.57
CA ILE A 253 4.88 -6.53 -18.26
C ILE A 253 4.87 -7.62 -17.17
N GLY A 254 3.76 -7.76 -16.44
CA GLY A 254 3.66 -8.72 -15.34
C GLY A 254 2.34 -8.63 -14.59
N VAL A 255 2.23 -9.37 -13.49
CA VAL A 255 1.06 -9.39 -12.61
C VAL A 255 1.51 -9.56 -11.16
N ILE A 256 0.91 -8.80 -10.26
CA ILE A 256 1.00 -9.01 -8.82
C ILE A 256 -0.26 -9.73 -8.35
N GLY A 257 -0.09 -10.92 -7.79
CA GLY A 257 -1.15 -11.65 -7.10
C GLY A 257 -1.09 -11.38 -5.60
N MET A 258 -2.23 -11.18 -4.96
CA MET A 258 -2.37 -11.12 -3.51
C MET A 258 -3.50 -12.03 -3.08
N ALA A 259 -3.33 -12.76 -1.98
CA ALA A 259 -4.33 -13.69 -1.48
C ALA A 259 -4.52 -13.54 0.02
N SER A 260 -5.69 -13.96 0.51
CA SER A 260 -5.95 -14.12 1.94
C SER A 260 -6.60 -15.45 2.25
N ARG A 261 -6.26 -16.02 3.41
CA ARG A 261 -6.89 -17.23 4.00
C ARG A 261 -8.32 -16.96 4.44
N ALA A 262 -8.66 -15.70 4.73
CA ALA A 262 -10.00 -15.27 5.05
C ALA A 262 -10.75 -14.79 3.79
N GLU A 263 -12.08 -14.75 3.88
CA GLU A 263 -12.89 -14.02 2.93
C GLU A 263 -12.60 -12.51 3.09
N ARG A 264 -11.97 -11.92 2.07
CA ARG A 264 -11.57 -10.51 2.04
C ARG A 264 -11.94 -9.92 0.69
N ASP A 265 -12.62 -8.78 0.72
CA ASP A 265 -12.92 -7.99 -0.47
C ASP A 265 -11.79 -6.99 -0.75
N PHE A 266 -10.84 -7.39 -1.60
CA PHE A 266 -9.74 -6.51 -2.04
C PHE A 266 -10.22 -5.37 -2.97
N SER A 267 -11.43 -5.44 -3.54
CA SER A 267 -11.92 -4.43 -4.48
C SER A 267 -12.20 -3.09 -3.79
N VAL A 268 -12.44 -3.09 -2.48
CA VAL A 268 -12.57 -1.89 -1.64
C VAL A 268 -11.28 -1.04 -1.67
N GLU A 269 -10.12 -1.69 -1.84
CA GLU A 269 -8.81 -1.03 -1.90
C GLU A 269 -8.34 -0.74 -3.34
N ARG A 270 -9.17 -1.01 -4.37
CA ARG A 270 -8.80 -0.88 -5.80
C ARG A 270 -8.02 0.40 -6.13
N PRO A 271 -8.48 1.62 -5.76
CA PRO A 271 -7.77 2.84 -6.14
C PRO A 271 -6.33 2.88 -5.62
N PHE A 272 -6.08 2.34 -4.42
CA PHE A 272 -4.72 2.27 -3.86
C PHE A 272 -3.88 1.21 -4.58
N LEU A 273 -4.46 0.04 -4.83
CA LEU A 273 -3.77 -1.07 -5.51
C LEU A 273 -3.36 -0.73 -6.94
N GLU A 274 -4.19 0.03 -7.66
CA GLU A 274 -3.87 0.56 -9.00
C GLU A 274 -2.71 1.56 -8.96
N ILE A 275 -2.68 2.48 -7.99
CA ILE A 275 -1.56 3.42 -7.82
C ILE A 275 -0.27 2.68 -7.46
N LEU A 276 -0.38 1.67 -6.59
CA LEU A 276 0.76 0.87 -6.16
C LEU A 276 1.35 0.08 -7.34
N THR A 277 0.51 -0.60 -8.13
CA THR A 277 0.96 -1.34 -9.31
C THR A 277 1.49 -0.45 -10.42
N ALA A 278 0.90 0.73 -10.64
CA ALA A 278 1.45 1.73 -11.54
C ALA A 278 2.86 2.17 -11.09
N THR A 279 3.05 2.43 -9.79
CA THR A 279 4.35 2.79 -9.22
C THR A 279 5.38 1.68 -9.44
N VAL A 280 5.01 0.43 -9.13
CA VAL A 280 5.87 -0.73 -9.35
C VAL A 280 6.21 -0.89 -10.84
N SER A 281 5.24 -0.67 -11.73
CA SER A 281 5.46 -0.76 -13.18
C SER A 281 6.51 0.25 -13.66
N VAL A 282 6.45 1.49 -13.17
CA VAL A 282 7.48 2.53 -13.45
C VAL A 282 8.83 2.13 -12.87
N VAL A 283 8.89 1.57 -11.66
CA VAL A 283 10.14 1.10 -11.07
C VAL A 283 10.77 -0.02 -11.93
N CYS A 284 9.95 -0.98 -12.39
CA CYS A 284 10.40 -2.03 -13.28
C CYS A 284 10.86 -1.48 -14.64
N GLN A 285 10.20 -0.45 -15.20
CA GLN A 285 10.63 0.21 -16.44
C GLN A 285 12.07 0.71 -16.36
N ASN A 286 12.42 1.38 -15.26
CA ASN A 286 13.77 1.90 -15.06
C ASN A 286 14.79 0.76 -15.13
N SER A 287 14.54 -0.37 -14.47
CA SER A 287 15.42 -1.53 -14.53
C SER A 287 15.49 -2.16 -15.93
N PHE A 288 14.37 -2.32 -16.63
CA PHE A 288 14.36 -2.86 -18.00
C PHE A 288 15.13 -1.99 -18.99
N LEU A 289 15.03 -0.66 -18.88
CA LEU A 289 15.76 0.27 -19.73
C LEU A 289 17.27 0.20 -19.49
N ILE A 290 17.68 0.06 -18.24
CA ILE A 290 19.09 -0.09 -17.87
C ILE A 290 19.67 -1.40 -18.40
N GLU A 291 18.98 -2.53 -18.18
CA GLU A 291 19.44 -3.83 -18.70
C GLU A 291 19.59 -3.82 -20.23
N LYS A 292 18.63 -3.22 -20.94
CA LYS A 292 18.70 -3.08 -22.41
C LYS A 292 19.85 -2.18 -22.86
N LEU A 293 20.15 -1.13 -22.11
CA LEU A 293 21.27 -0.24 -22.40
C LEU A 293 22.61 -0.97 -22.22
N GLU A 294 22.76 -1.73 -21.12
CA GLU A 294 23.94 -2.55 -20.85
C GLU A 294 24.15 -3.61 -21.94
N GLU A 295 23.08 -4.31 -22.36
CA GLU A 295 23.14 -5.29 -23.45
C GLU A 295 23.59 -4.66 -24.78
N GLN A 296 23.04 -3.49 -25.13
CA GLN A 296 23.44 -2.78 -26.35
C GLN A 296 24.88 -2.26 -26.28
N SER A 297 25.32 -1.78 -25.12
CA SER A 297 26.71 -1.33 -24.92
C SER A 297 27.69 -2.48 -25.12
N GLY A 298 27.43 -3.65 -24.52
CA GLY A 298 28.27 -4.84 -24.69
C GLY A 298 28.34 -5.30 -26.15
N LEU A 299 27.19 -5.35 -26.85
CA LEU A 299 27.15 -5.71 -28.27
C LEU A 299 27.94 -4.72 -29.15
N LEU A 300 27.90 -3.43 -28.81
CA LEU A 300 28.66 -2.40 -29.53
C LEU A 300 30.15 -2.51 -29.26
N GLU A 301 30.56 -2.78 -28.01
CA GLU A 301 31.96 -3.02 -27.64
C GLU A 301 32.54 -4.23 -28.38
N ASP A 302 31.81 -5.33 -28.45
CA ASP A 302 32.21 -6.53 -29.20
C ASP A 302 32.41 -6.21 -30.69
N LYS A 303 31.46 -5.48 -31.30
CA LYS A 303 31.57 -5.04 -32.70
C LYS A 303 32.74 -4.09 -32.95
N VAL A 304 33.01 -3.18 -32.02
CA VAL A 304 34.15 -2.25 -32.11
C VAL A 304 35.45 -3.02 -32.02
N SER A 305 35.55 -3.99 -31.11
CA SER A 305 36.72 -4.87 -30.97
C SER A 305 36.99 -5.64 -32.27
N GLU A 306 35.97 -6.34 -32.81
CA GLU A 306 36.08 -7.10 -34.06
C GLU A 306 36.52 -6.22 -35.24
N ARG A 307 35.92 -5.03 -35.38
CA ARG A 307 36.27 -4.08 -36.46
C ARG A 307 37.67 -3.50 -36.31
N THR A 308 38.14 -3.30 -35.07
CA THR A 308 39.49 -2.81 -34.79
C THR A 308 40.53 -3.86 -35.19
N GLU A 309 40.31 -5.13 -34.84
CA GLU A 309 41.19 -6.24 -35.26
C GLU A 309 41.23 -6.39 -36.80
N GLU A 310 40.07 -6.28 -37.47
CA GLU A 310 40.00 -6.34 -38.94
C GLU A 310 40.79 -5.18 -39.59
N LEU A 311 40.66 -3.97 -39.02
CA LEU A 311 41.39 -2.78 -39.46
C LEU A 311 42.89 -2.92 -39.27
N GLU A 312 43.35 -3.40 -38.12
CA GLU A 312 44.78 -3.63 -37.85
C GLU A 312 45.39 -4.65 -38.81
N LYS A 313 44.64 -5.72 -39.11
CA LYS A 313 45.07 -6.74 -40.09
C LYS A 313 45.20 -6.15 -41.50
N ARG A 314 44.19 -5.39 -41.96
CA ARG A 314 44.24 -4.69 -43.26
C ARG A 314 45.36 -3.66 -43.33
N ASN A 315 45.56 -2.90 -42.26
CA ASN A 315 46.59 -1.87 -42.21
C ASN A 315 47.99 -2.51 -42.28
N SER A 316 48.22 -3.61 -41.55
CA SER A 316 49.46 -4.38 -41.61
C SER A 316 49.74 -4.95 -43.01
N GLU A 317 48.70 -5.42 -43.71
CA GLU A 317 48.80 -5.91 -45.08
C GLU A 317 49.14 -4.78 -46.08
N LEU A 318 48.47 -3.63 -45.95
CA LEU A 318 48.77 -2.43 -46.75
C LEU A 318 50.21 -1.95 -46.53
N GLU A 319 50.68 -1.88 -45.29
CA GLU A 319 52.07 -1.52 -45.00
C GLU A 319 53.08 -2.51 -45.59
N ARG A 320 52.77 -3.81 -45.58
CA ARG A 320 53.59 -4.84 -46.23
C ARG A 320 53.64 -4.65 -47.75
N LEU A 321 52.49 -4.44 -48.39
CA LEU A 321 52.41 -4.19 -49.83
C LEU A 321 53.14 -2.90 -50.23
N ASN A 322 52.97 -1.83 -49.45
CA ASN A 322 53.63 -0.56 -49.70
C ASN A 322 55.16 -0.70 -49.58
N ARG A 323 55.67 -1.39 -48.55
CA ARG A 323 57.10 -1.71 -48.45
C ARG A 323 57.62 -2.46 -49.67
N LEU A 324 56.92 -3.50 -50.13
CA LEU A 324 57.32 -4.26 -51.32
C LEU A 324 57.34 -3.40 -52.59
N PHE A 325 56.38 -2.49 -52.74
CA PHE A 325 56.29 -1.60 -53.89
C PHE A 325 57.45 -0.60 -53.91
N VAL A 326 57.72 0.05 -52.77
CA VAL A 326 58.86 0.97 -52.60
C VAL A 326 60.19 0.26 -52.86
N ASP A 327 60.36 -0.96 -52.34
CA ASP A 327 61.58 -1.76 -52.55
C ASP A 327 61.78 -2.11 -54.04
N ARG A 328 60.69 -2.40 -54.75
CA ARG A 328 60.72 -2.68 -56.20
C ARG A 328 61.10 -1.43 -57.00
N GLU A 329 60.53 -0.27 -56.69
CA GLU A 329 60.90 0.99 -57.35
C GLU A 329 62.36 1.37 -57.11
N LEU A 330 62.85 1.25 -55.87
CA LEU A 330 64.25 1.52 -55.53
C LEU A 330 65.21 0.60 -56.31
N ARG A 331 64.85 -0.68 -56.51
CA ARG A 331 65.62 -1.60 -57.36
C ARG A 331 65.58 -1.23 -58.84
N MET A 332 64.45 -0.76 -59.37
CA MET A 332 64.36 -0.31 -60.76
C MET A 332 65.18 0.96 -61.01
N LEU A 333 65.17 1.91 -60.06
CA LEU A 333 65.97 3.13 -60.13
C LEU A 333 67.49 2.86 -60.03
N SER A 334 67.92 1.88 -59.23
CA SER A 334 69.33 1.50 -59.13
C SER A 334 69.84 0.75 -60.37
N GLN A 335 69.01 -0.09 -61.00
CA GLN A 335 69.34 -0.74 -62.27
C GLN A 335 69.38 0.25 -63.45
N GLY A 336 68.49 1.24 -63.48
CA GLY A 336 68.52 2.31 -64.48
C GLY A 336 69.77 3.18 -64.41
N LYS A 337 70.30 3.45 -63.20
CA LYS A 337 71.57 4.19 -63.03
C LYS A 337 72.81 3.40 -63.49
N ASN A 338 72.81 2.07 -63.31
CA ASN A 338 73.93 1.22 -63.77
C ASN A 338 73.99 1.05 -65.29
N GLN A 339 72.86 1.15 -66.00
CA GLN A 339 72.86 1.13 -67.47
C GLN A 339 73.24 2.49 -68.09
N GLY A 340 73.03 3.61 -67.38
CA GLY A 340 73.50 4.93 -67.81
C GLY A 340 75.02 5.14 -67.65
N ALA A 341 75.62 4.59 -66.58
CA ALA A 341 77.05 4.75 -66.30
C ALA A 341 77.97 3.93 -67.24
N GLY A 342 77.45 2.86 -67.87
CA GLY A 342 78.20 2.07 -68.85
C GLY A 342 78.40 2.75 -70.21
N ALA A 343 77.55 3.73 -70.57
CA ALA A 343 77.63 4.41 -71.87
C ALA A 343 78.56 5.64 -71.89
N GLU A 344 78.99 6.15 -70.73
CA GLU A 344 79.93 7.28 -70.64
C GLU A 344 81.41 6.84 -70.52
N GLY A 345 81.68 5.56 -70.24
CA GLY A 345 83.04 5.01 -70.12
C GLY A 345 83.77 4.79 -71.45
N GLU A 346 83.05 4.56 -72.56
CA GLU A 346 83.66 4.26 -73.87
C GLU A 346 83.98 5.52 -74.72
N ARG A 347 83.71 6.73 -74.23
CA ARG A 347 83.97 7.99 -74.97
C ARG A 347 85.25 8.73 -74.57
N ARG A 348 86.09 8.17 -73.70
CA ARG A 348 87.34 8.82 -73.23
C ARG A 348 88.64 8.11 -73.60
N GLU A 349 88.58 7.07 -74.43
CA GLU A 349 89.76 6.55 -75.15
C GLU A 349 89.64 6.90 -76.63
N ARG A 350 90.03 8.13 -76.99
CA ARG A 350 90.48 8.51 -78.33
C ARG A 350 91.14 9.87 -78.32
#